data_AF-A0A960YTT2-F1
#
_entry.id   AF-A0A960YTT2-F1
#
_cell.length_a   1.000
_cell.length_b   1.000
_cell.length_c   1.000
_cell.angle_alpha   90.00
_cell.angle_beta   90.00
_cell.angle_gamma   90.00
#
_symmetry.space_group_name_H-M   'P 1'
#
loop_
_entity.id
_entity.type
_entity.pdbx_description
1 polymer ?
#
loop_
_entity_poly.entity_id
_entity_poly.type
_entity_poly.pdbx_seq_one_letter_code
_entity_poly.pdbx_strand_id
1 'polypeptide(L)'
;MLDTQYQLKAICIYATKQSVESFAGKLEEFCRDTALQRLHAFFGTLPVFASAFFLEQYPECRDSFRTLPELQHVADAARHIRAELQLQDGDSIALFDGLYPLFDAHLFGKMLDRHWRTVAHYSYPENIPAGLVPDLLQVDILAVLPSVIKEELRQFVFQNMDTYDVELFYELPDLRSWRLDLRAQDPASQRLVSALLRQEADCSFATLESQIKSQPELLSAWPACLELELCTNRPVDAKYRLSATQWNAPDQLMSMDFVARLCEQSNDSRALPCSVILGGQGDPLLHPEIEEIVRQLLQVANIKLVVLETWALAGTAWIRPFIEKMSDPSRFALIIRLNTIDADLYAELHQCERARFSDVMDFIAELQLLDLDRIKRPLLYAEFLRLKQNDDQIDAFYKYFRERNVQPLIGKYNPRLGSADLQAALDLSPLIRDFCWHLTRDAYISPAGMMTICKQDPYARLGPAADLNQMDLATAWQRNRSMFLKSFRGQHEQIPVKCLDCDEWYTFNF
;
A
#
# COMPACT_ATOMS: atom_id res chain seq x y z
N MET A 1 -10.57 -24.62 32.66
CA MET A 1 -9.56 -25.71 32.68
C MET A 1 -9.62 -26.35 31.31
N LEU A 2 -8.79 -25.88 30.38
CA LEU A 2 -8.59 -26.55 29.09
C LEU A 2 -7.76 -27.81 29.35
N ASP A 3 -8.16 -28.90 28.73
CA ASP A 3 -7.45 -30.19 28.74
C ASP A 3 -6.02 -29.98 28.23
N THR A 4 -5.05 -30.62 28.87
CA THR A 4 -3.59 -30.39 28.73
C THR A 4 -2.98 -30.76 27.38
N GLN A 5 -3.79 -30.90 26.32
CA GLN A 5 -3.37 -31.51 25.05
C GLN A 5 -2.84 -30.50 24.00
N TYR A 6 -3.25 -29.23 24.04
CA TYR A 6 -2.81 -28.18 23.10
C TYR A 6 -1.96 -27.12 23.80
N GLN A 7 -0.81 -26.77 23.22
CA GLN A 7 0.18 -25.88 23.86
C GLN A 7 0.82 -24.91 22.84
N LEU A 8 1.04 -23.65 23.26
CA LEU A 8 1.80 -22.68 22.48
C LEU A 8 3.26 -22.82 22.88
N LYS A 9 4.06 -23.48 22.04
CA LYS A 9 5.45 -23.80 22.39
C LYS A 9 6.47 -22.89 21.72
N ALA A 10 6.12 -22.20 20.63
CA ALA A 10 7.08 -21.39 19.89
C ALA A 10 6.52 -20.06 19.41
N ILE A 11 7.42 -19.08 19.31
CA ILE A 11 7.18 -17.81 18.63
C ILE A 11 8.18 -17.67 17.49
N CYS A 12 7.67 -17.36 16.31
CA CYS A 12 8.48 -16.98 15.17
C CYS A 12 8.29 -15.49 14.90
N ILE A 13 9.37 -14.70 14.98
CA ILE A 13 9.36 -13.28 14.63
C ILE A 13 10.05 -13.08 13.28
N TYR A 14 9.27 -12.67 12.30
CA TYR A 14 9.72 -12.24 10.99
C TYR A 14 9.96 -10.72 11.03
N ALA A 15 11.21 -10.30 11.10
CA ALA A 15 11.57 -8.89 11.00
C ALA A 15 12.73 -8.74 10.00
N THR A 16 12.54 -7.90 8.98
CA THR A 16 13.56 -7.68 7.94
C THR A 16 14.75 -6.90 8.51
N LYS A 17 15.94 -7.09 7.92
CA LYS A 17 17.13 -6.29 8.22
C LYS A 17 16.84 -4.79 8.27
N GLN A 18 16.14 -4.27 7.26
CA GLN A 18 15.81 -2.85 7.15
C GLN A 18 14.86 -2.39 8.27
N SER A 19 13.91 -3.23 8.66
CA SER A 19 13.03 -2.96 9.80
C SER A 19 13.80 -2.88 11.12
N VAL A 20 14.83 -3.70 11.31
CA VAL A 20 15.65 -3.68 12.54
C VAL A 20 16.74 -2.59 12.51
N GLU A 21 17.37 -2.34 11.36
CA GLU A 21 18.38 -1.29 11.20
C GLU A 21 17.79 0.13 11.25
N SER A 22 16.62 0.35 10.62
CA SER A 22 15.87 1.62 10.78
C SER A 22 15.48 1.86 12.24
N PHE A 23 15.25 0.76 12.96
CA PHE A 23 14.86 0.74 14.36
C PHE A 23 16.03 0.97 15.33
N ALA A 24 17.23 0.48 15.00
CA ALA A 24 18.45 0.72 15.76
C ALA A 24 19.03 2.14 15.55
N GLY A 25 18.81 2.76 14.40
CA GLY A 25 19.46 4.02 14.03
C GLY A 25 18.72 5.31 14.37
N LYS A 26 17.39 5.28 14.61
CA LYS A 26 16.57 6.50 14.72
C LYS A 26 15.40 6.46 15.70
N LEU A 27 15.18 5.37 16.42
CA LEU A 27 14.16 5.33 17.46
C LEU A 27 14.79 5.61 18.82
N GLU A 28 14.03 6.35 19.63
CA GLU A 28 14.20 6.31 21.07
C GLU A 28 14.28 4.84 21.50
N GLU A 29 15.25 4.53 22.35
CA GLU A 29 15.49 3.24 23.05
C GLU A 29 14.17 2.55 23.47
N PHE A 30 13.14 3.37 23.73
CA PHE A 30 11.76 3.05 24.06
C PHE A 30 11.07 1.96 23.21
N CYS A 31 11.10 1.98 21.88
CA CYS A 31 10.22 1.06 21.11
C CYS A 31 10.74 -0.39 21.06
N ARG A 32 12.06 -0.58 21.01
CA ARG A 32 12.70 -1.91 20.95
C ARG A 32 12.52 -2.66 22.24
N ASP A 33 12.93 -2.01 23.31
CA ASP A 33 12.91 -2.62 24.63
C ASP A 33 11.48 -2.84 25.07
N THR A 34 10.55 -1.91 24.81
CA THR A 34 9.14 -2.09 25.16
C THR A 34 8.51 -3.27 24.42
N ALA A 35 8.77 -3.44 23.11
CA ALA A 35 8.22 -4.56 22.35
C ALA A 35 8.71 -5.91 22.89
N LEU A 36 10.04 -6.06 23.03
CA LEU A 36 10.63 -7.31 23.51
C LEU A 36 10.28 -7.59 24.98
N GLN A 37 10.24 -6.56 25.84
CA GLN A 37 9.83 -6.69 27.24
C GLN A 37 8.37 -7.11 27.35
N ARG A 38 7.45 -6.54 26.56
CA ARG A 38 6.03 -6.93 26.57
C ARG A 38 5.83 -8.37 26.11
N LEU A 39 6.50 -8.77 25.02
CA LEU A 39 6.47 -10.15 24.55
C LEU A 39 7.05 -11.08 25.63
N HIS A 40 8.25 -10.81 26.14
CA HIS A 40 8.89 -11.63 27.17
C HIS A 40 8.04 -11.71 28.45
N ALA A 41 7.49 -10.59 28.92
CA ALA A 41 6.63 -10.56 30.11
C ALA A 41 5.36 -11.38 29.91
N PHE A 42 4.71 -11.28 28.74
CA PHE A 42 3.52 -12.05 28.46
C PHE A 42 3.83 -13.54 28.29
N PHE A 43 4.74 -13.89 27.38
CA PHE A 43 5.04 -15.29 27.08
C PHE A 43 5.73 -16.00 28.23
N GLY A 44 6.52 -15.29 29.04
CA GLY A 44 7.09 -15.83 30.27
C GLY A 44 6.06 -16.21 31.34
N THR A 45 4.82 -15.74 31.23
CA THR A 45 3.70 -16.15 32.12
C THR A 45 2.90 -17.32 31.57
N LEU A 46 3.09 -17.71 30.31
CA LEU A 46 2.42 -18.87 29.74
C LEU A 46 3.15 -20.14 30.17
N PRO A 47 2.43 -21.16 30.71
CA PRO A 47 3.05 -22.31 31.37
C PRO A 47 3.90 -23.23 30.47
N VAL A 48 4.10 -22.93 29.17
CA VAL A 48 4.88 -23.76 28.24
C VAL A 48 5.54 -22.97 27.08
N PHE A 49 6.04 -21.75 27.32
CA PHE A 49 6.82 -21.05 26.29
C PHE A 49 8.23 -21.67 26.16
N ALA A 50 8.57 -22.27 25.00
CA ALA A 50 9.83 -22.99 24.83
C ALA A 50 10.97 -22.11 24.29
N SER A 51 10.74 -21.30 23.24
CA SER A 51 11.76 -20.39 22.65
C SER A 51 11.14 -19.39 21.68
N ALA A 52 11.83 -18.28 21.43
CA ALA A 52 11.52 -17.34 20.36
C ALA A 52 12.68 -17.19 19.37
N PHE A 53 12.32 -17.08 18.09
CA PHE A 53 13.23 -17.14 16.96
C PHE A 53 13.17 -15.87 16.10
N PHE A 54 14.33 -15.33 15.72
CA PHE A 54 14.49 -14.32 14.67
C PHE A 54 15.08 -14.95 13.41
N LEU A 55 14.60 -14.53 12.25
CA LEU A 55 15.09 -15.02 10.95
C LEU A 55 16.43 -14.43 10.49
N GLU A 56 16.97 -13.44 11.19
CA GLU A 56 18.26 -12.81 10.86
C GLU A 56 19.16 -12.65 12.10
N GLN A 57 20.49 -12.69 11.88
CA GLN A 57 21.49 -12.55 12.95
C GLN A 57 21.60 -11.09 13.42
N TYR A 58 21.16 -10.84 14.64
CA TYR A 58 21.33 -9.54 15.30
C TYR A 58 22.30 -9.68 16.49
N PRO A 59 23.50 -9.07 16.44
CA PRO A 59 24.52 -9.19 17.50
C PRO A 59 24.03 -8.78 18.89
N GLU A 60 23.01 -7.92 18.95
CA GLU A 60 22.54 -7.22 20.14
C GLU A 60 21.21 -7.78 20.68
N CYS A 61 20.58 -8.73 19.99
CA CYS A 61 19.45 -9.54 20.53
C CYS A 61 19.88 -10.95 20.95
N ARG A 62 21.19 -11.26 20.88
CA ARG A 62 21.76 -12.60 21.10
C ARG A 62 21.40 -13.21 22.45
N ASP A 63 21.22 -12.38 23.48
CA ASP A 63 21.06 -12.86 24.84
C ASP A 63 19.62 -13.23 25.20
N SER A 64 18.62 -12.89 24.37
CA SER A 64 17.20 -13.14 24.66
C SER A 64 16.47 -14.00 23.61
N PHE A 65 17.02 -14.19 22.41
CA PHE A 65 16.34 -14.88 21.31
C PHE A 65 17.31 -15.72 20.46
N ARG A 66 16.81 -16.84 19.90
CA ARG A 66 17.59 -17.70 19.00
C ARG A 66 17.48 -17.19 17.56
N THR A 67 18.51 -17.40 16.74
CA THR A 67 18.50 -17.01 15.33
C THR A 67 18.32 -18.24 14.43
N LEU A 68 17.39 -18.17 13.49
CA LEU A 68 17.20 -19.15 12.42
C LEU A 68 18.21 -18.91 11.28
N PRO A 69 18.58 -19.96 10.52
CA PRO A 69 19.29 -19.77 9.25
C PRO A 69 18.48 -18.87 8.30
N GLU A 70 19.12 -18.27 7.29
CA GLU A 70 18.44 -17.45 6.27
C GLU A 70 17.38 -18.29 5.53
N LEU A 71 16.15 -18.26 6.03
CA LEU A 71 14.99 -18.95 5.44
C LEU A 71 14.11 -17.90 4.77
N GLN A 72 13.81 -18.11 3.50
CA GLN A 72 13.07 -17.14 2.69
C GLN A 72 11.55 -17.20 2.95
N HIS A 73 11.03 -18.30 3.51
CA HIS A 73 9.60 -18.54 3.67
C HIS A 73 9.21 -18.91 5.11
N VAL A 74 8.06 -18.40 5.55
CA VAL A 74 7.49 -18.65 6.89
C VAL A 74 7.25 -20.15 7.14
N ALA A 75 6.83 -20.90 6.11
CA ALA A 75 6.64 -22.34 6.22
C ALA A 75 7.95 -23.08 6.52
N ASP A 76 9.07 -22.64 5.96
CA ASP A 76 10.38 -23.24 6.22
C ASP A 76 10.87 -22.89 7.62
N ALA A 77 10.64 -21.65 8.06
CA ALA A 77 10.90 -21.24 9.43
C ALA A 77 10.12 -22.11 10.43
N ALA A 78 8.82 -22.31 10.19
CA ALA A 78 7.97 -23.13 11.03
C ALA A 78 8.40 -24.62 11.04
N ARG A 79 8.81 -25.18 9.89
CA ARG A 79 9.39 -26.54 9.81
C ARG A 79 10.70 -26.66 10.60
N HIS A 80 11.57 -25.66 10.52
CA HIS A 80 12.81 -25.63 11.30
C HIS A 80 12.51 -25.58 12.80
N ILE A 81 11.60 -24.71 13.23
CA ILE A 81 11.16 -24.59 14.62
C ILE A 81 10.56 -25.91 15.12
N ARG A 82 9.71 -26.56 14.31
CA ARG A 82 9.15 -27.89 14.63
C ARG A 82 10.26 -28.90 14.90
N ALA A 83 11.26 -28.97 14.03
CA ALA A 83 12.37 -29.91 14.16
C ALA A 83 13.27 -29.60 15.38
N GLU A 84 13.61 -28.33 15.58
CA GLU A 84 14.50 -27.89 16.67
C GLU A 84 13.85 -28.08 18.05
N LEU A 85 12.58 -27.69 18.20
CA LEU A 85 11.85 -27.78 19.46
C LEU A 85 11.11 -29.11 19.65
N GLN A 86 11.21 -30.03 18.69
CA GLN A 86 10.52 -31.33 18.69
C GLN A 86 9.00 -31.17 18.90
N LEU A 87 8.41 -30.16 18.25
CA LEU A 87 6.99 -29.86 18.36
C LEU A 87 6.16 -31.05 17.87
N GLN A 88 5.12 -31.38 18.63
CA GLN A 88 4.19 -32.46 18.38
C GLN A 88 2.96 -31.94 17.65
N ASP A 89 2.19 -32.87 17.11
CA ASP A 89 0.90 -32.54 16.55
C ASP A 89 -0.04 -32.00 17.66
N GLY A 90 -0.79 -30.93 17.36
CA GLY A 90 -1.57 -30.15 18.33
C GLY A 90 -0.79 -29.01 19.03
N ASP A 91 0.51 -28.89 18.82
CA ASP A 91 1.23 -27.68 19.23
C ASP A 91 0.92 -26.51 18.29
N SER A 92 1.00 -25.28 18.81
CA SER A 92 0.81 -24.06 18.02
C SER A 92 2.08 -23.21 17.95
N ILE A 93 2.22 -22.47 16.85
CA ILE A 93 3.26 -21.47 16.61
C ILE A 93 2.56 -20.11 16.40
N ALA A 94 3.02 -19.08 17.11
CA ALA A 94 2.63 -17.70 16.84
C ALA A 94 3.56 -17.08 15.79
N LEU A 95 2.98 -16.54 14.72
CA LEU A 95 3.68 -15.96 13.58
C LEU A 95 3.56 -14.43 13.63
N PHE A 96 4.64 -13.78 14.06
CA PHE A 96 4.75 -12.32 14.03
C PHE A 96 5.38 -11.92 12.71
N ASP A 97 4.69 -11.10 11.93
CA ASP A 97 5.17 -10.63 10.63
C ASP A 97 6.01 -9.35 10.74
N GLY A 98 6.33 -8.89 11.96
CA GLY A 98 7.09 -7.68 12.29
C GLY A 98 7.38 -7.55 13.77
N LEU A 99 7.75 -6.34 14.22
CA LEU A 99 7.84 -6.02 15.64
C LEU A 99 6.48 -5.52 16.12
N TYR A 100 5.98 -6.01 17.26
CA TYR A 100 4.63 -5.65 17.73
C TYR A 100 4.73 -4.85 19.05
N PRO A 101 5.17 -3.57 19.05
CA PRO A 101 5.33 -2.81 20.30
C PRO A 101 4.02 -2.61 21.06
N LEU A 102 2.90 -2.64 20.34
CA LEU A 102 1.55 -2.50 20.87
C LEU A 102 0.85 -3.85 21.06
N PHE A 103 1.60 -4.97 21.12
CA PHE A 103 1.04 -6.30 21.29
C PHE A 103 -0.04 -6.37 22.37
N ASP A 104 -1.23 -6.85 21.99
CA ASP A 104 -2.40 -6.97 22.87
C ASP A 104 -2.51 -8.42 23.39
N ALA A 105 -1.90 -8.63 24.55
CA ALA A 105 -1.86 -9.90 25.27
C ALA A 105 -3.25 -10.50 25.55
N HIS A 106 -4.21 -9.65 25.90
CA HIS A 106 -5.57 -10.10 26.24
C HIS A 106 -6.28 -10.61 24.99
N LEU A 107 -6.18 -9.85 23.90
CA LEU A 107 -6.79 -10.19 22.62
C LEU A 107 -6.16 -11.45 22.02
N PHE A 108 -4.83 -11.56 22.06
CA PHE A 108 -4.13 -12.76 21.66
C PHE A 108 -4.55 -13.99 22.49
N GLY A 109 -4.72 -13.84 23.80
CA GLY A 109 -5.21 -14.92 24.67
C GLY A 109 -6.59 -15.45 24.26
N LYS A 110 -7.52 -14.55 23.90
CA LYS A 110 -8.83 -14.95 23.36
C LYS A 110 -8.71 -15.68 22.02
N MET A 111 -7.88 -15.16 21.12
CA MET A 111 -7.65 -15.77 19.80
C MET A 111 -7.05 -17.17 19.94
N LEU A 112 -6.11 -17.35 20.86
CA LEU A 112 -5.46 -18.63 21.14
C LEU A 112 -6.43 -19.67 21.72
N ASP A 113 -7.28 -19.28 22.68
CA ASP A 113 -8.33 -20.15 23.21
C ASP A 113 -9.29 -20.60 22.10
N ARG A 114 -9.64 -19.70 21.18
CA ARG A 114 -10.50 -20.03 20.03
C ARG A 114 -9.79 -20.99 19.06
N HIS A 115 -8.54 -20.70 18.69
CA HIS A 115 -7.71 -21.54 17.83
C HIS A 115 -7.65 -22.99 18.32
N TRP A 116 -7.45 -23.20 19.62
CA TRP A 116 -7.42 -24.54 20.20
C TRP A 116 -8.79 -25.21 20.30
N ARG A 117 -9.85 -24.46 20.58
CA ARG A 117 -11.21 -25.02 20.64
C ARG A 117 -11.71 -25.48 19.27
N THR A 118 -11.31 -24.78 18.21
CA THR A 118 -11.70 -25.13 16.84
C THR A 118 -10.71 -26.05 16.16
N VAL A 119 -9.53 -26.26 16.74
CA VAL A 119 -8.44 -27.09 16.19
C VAL A 119 -8.11 -26.63 14.77
N ALA A 120 -8.13 -25.31 14.56
CA ALA A 120 -7.91 -24.73 13.25
C ALA A 120 -6.44 -24.84 12.86
N HIS A 121 -6.17 -25.22 11.61
CA HIS A 121 -4.81 -25.24 11.09
C HIS A 121 -4.16 -23.85 11.08
N TYR A 122 -4.98 -22.82 10.84
CA TYR A 122 -4.54 -21.44 10.76
C TYR A 122 -5.58 -20.50 11.36
N SER A 123 -5.16 -19.51 12.13
CA SER A 123 -6.04 -18.46 12.63
C SER A 123 -5.42 -17.10 12.44
N TYR A 124 -6.24 -16.11 12.08
CA TYR A 124 -5.79 -14.75 11.82
C TYR A 124 -6.78 -13.71 12.33
N PRO A 125 -6.30 -12.53 12.72
CA PRO A 125 -7.16 -11.38 12.98
C PRO A 125 -7.61 -10.74 11.67
N GLU A 126 -8.92 -10.65 11.44
CA GLU A 126 -9.48 -10.03 10.23
C GLU A 126 -9.60 -8.51 10.37
N ASN A 127 -10.11 -8.02 11.50
CA ASN A 127 -10.45 -6.61 11.67
C ASN A 127 -9.58 -5.82 12.66
N ILE A 128 -8.51 -6.44 13.11
CA ILE A 128 -7.56 -5.86 14.06
C ILE A 128 -6.34 -5.38 13.27
N PRO A 129 -5.85 -4.16 13.51
CA PRO A 129 -4.62 -3.65 12.92
C PRO A 129 -3.43 -4.61 13.01
N ALA A 130 -2.65 -4.67 11.93
CA ALA A 130 -1.39 -5.40 11.92
C ALA A 130 -0.46 -4.84 13.01
N GLY A 131 0.24 -5.69 13.75
CA GLY A 131 1.12 -5.29 14.86
C GLY A 131 0.50 -5.34 16.27
N LEU A 132 -0.77 -5.77 16.41
CA LEU A 132 -1.40 -6.00 17.72
C LEU A 132 -1.45 -7.49 18.10
N VAL A 133 -1.84 -8.35 17.16
CA VAL A 133 -2.04 -9.79 17.39
C VAL A 133 -1.44 -10.57 16.21
N PRO A 134 -0.55 -11.55 16.44
CA PRO A 134 0.06 -12.36 15.39
C PRO A 134 -0.92 -13.39 14.82
N ASP A 135 -0.55 -14.01 13.70
CA ASP A 135 -1.26 -15.19 13.22
C ASP A 135 -0.89 -16.41 14.06
N LEU A 136 -1.77 -17.41 14.07
CA LEU A 136 -1.55 -18.70 14.73
C LEU A 136 -1.54 -19.82 13.71
N LEU A 137 -0.59 -20.73 13.88
CA LEU A 137 -0.39 -21.89 13.04
C LEU A 137 -0.37 -23.15 13.92
N GLN A 138 -1.21 -24.13 13.63
CA GLN A 138 -1.11 -25.45 14.25
C GLN A 138 -0.02 -26.25 13.52
N VAL A 139 0.85 -26.93 14.27
CA VAL A 139 2.03 -27.63 13.73
C VAL A 139 1.69 -28.70 12.67
N ASP A 140 0.50 -29.28 12.77
CA ASP A 140 -0.02 -30.35 11.90
C ASP A 140 -0.10 -29.89 10.45
N ILE A 141 -0.41 -28.61 10.22
CA ILE A 141 -0.49 -28.03 8.88
C ILE A 141 0.83 -28.18 8.12
N LEU A 142 1.98 -28.19 8.82
CA LEU A 142 3.30 -28.28 8.21
C LEU A 142 3.52 -29.60 7.46
N ALA A 143 2.77 -30.65 7.82
CA ALA A 143 2.82 -31.94 7.13
C ALA A 143 2.06 -31.94 5.80
N VAL A 144 1.07 -31.05 5.65
CA VAL A 144 0.20 -30.95 4.46
C VAL A 144 0.50 -29.72 3.61
N LEU A 145 1.30 -28.77 4.10
CA LEU A 145 1.81 -27.67 3.29
C LEU A 145 2.78 -28.20 2.22
N PRO A 146 2.69 -27.73 0.96
CA PRO A 146 3.64 -28.08 -0.08
C PRO A 146 5.04 -27.62 0.30
N SER A 147 6.06 -28.34 -0.19
CA SER A 147 7.47 -28.03 0.11
C SER A 147 7.86 -26.60 -0.27
N VAL A 148 7.26 -26.06 -1.33
CA VAL A 148 7.49 -24.69 -1.82
C VAL A 148 6.17 -23.95 -1.90
N ILE A 149 6.10 -22.78 -1.25
CA ILE A 149 5.00 -21.82 -1.36
C ILE A 149 5.59 -20.55 -1.97
N LYS A 150 5.12 -20.15 -3.14
CA LYS A 150 5.62 -18.96 -3.85
C LYS A 150 5.06 -17.65 -3.33
N GLU A 151 3.89 -17.71 -2.71
CA GLU A 151 3.14 -16.59 -2.17
C GLU A 151 3.25 -16.53 -0.64
N GLU A 152 2.68 -15.48 -0.04
CA GLU A 152 2.65 -15.35 1.42
C GLU A 152 1.74 -16.45 2.03
N LEU A 153 2.07 -16.93 3.24
CA LEU A 153 1.43 -18.10 3.83
C LEU A 153 -0.08 -17.88 4.07
N ARG A 154 -0.48 -16.72 4.59
CA ARG A 154 -1.90 -16.38 4.77
C ARG A 154 -2.63 -16.42 3.44
N GLN A 155 -2.04 -15.78 2.41
CA GLN A 155 -2.62 -15.76 1.07
C GLN A 155 -2.79 -17.18 0.50
N PHE A 156 -1.75 -18.02 0.62
CA PHE A 156 -1.80 -19.41 0.19
C PHE A 156 -2.91 -20.19 0.90
N VAL A 157 -3.00 -20.07 2.22
CA VAL A 157 -4.04 -20.75 3.02
C VAL A 157 -5.44 -20.27 2.61
N PHE A 158 -5.62 -18.99 2.33
CA PHE A 158 -6.93 -18.44 1.91
C PHE A 158 -7.37 -18.92 0.54
N GLN A 159 -6.44 -19.10 -0.39
CA GLN A 159 -6.77 -19.67 -1.70
C GLN A 159 -7.12 -21.15 -1.64
N ASN A 160 -6.80 -21.83 -0.53
CA ASN A 160 -6.98 -23.26 -0.33
C ASN A 160 -7.81 -23.54 0.94
N MET A 161 -8.80 -22.69 1.24
CA MET A 161 -9.69 -22.84 2.41
C MET A 161 -10.56 -24.10 2.38
N ASP A 162 -10.67 -24.76 1.22
CA ASP A 162 -11.31 -26.07 1.08
C ASP A 162 -10.41 -27.20 1.62
N THR A 163 -9.11 -26.96 1.71
CA THR A 163 -8.10 -27.91 2.17
C THR A 163 -7.69 -27.67 3.62
N TYR A 164 -7.69 -26.41 4.06
CA TYR A 164 -7.22 -26.02 5.40
C TYR A 164 -8.37 -25.47 6.25
N ASP A 165 -8.52 -26.00 7.46
CA ASP A 165 -9.36 -25.38 8.49
C ASP A 165 -8.80 -24.03 8.93
N VAL A 166 -9.54 -22.96 8.61
CA VAL A 166 -9.16 -21.58 8.92
C VAL A 166 -10.15 -20.97 9.90
N GLU A 167 -9.61 -20.39 10.98
CA GLU A 167 -10.40 -19.63 11.95
C GLU A 167 -10.21 -18.12 11.75
N LEU A 168 -11.33 -17.45 11.53
CA LEU A 168 -11.37 -15.99 11.46
C LEU A 168 -11.61 -15.41 12.86
N PHE A 169 -10.65 -14.63 13.36
CA PHE A 169 -10.78 -13.90 14.62
C PHE A 169 -11.24 -12.46 14.36
N TYR A 170 -12.34 -12.08 15.01
CA TYR A 170 -12.99 -10.77 14.84
C TYR A 170 -13.43 -10.23 16.20
N GLU A 171 -13.13 -8.96 16.46
CA GLU A 171 -13.44 -8.26 17.71
C GLU A 171 -13.83 -6.81 17.45
N LEU A 172 -14.81 -6.25 18.16
CA LEU A 172 -15.19 -4.85 17.97
C LEU A 172 -14.24 -3.90 18.73
N PRO A 173 -13.97 -2.69 18.20
CA PRO A 173 -14.53 -2.07 16.98
C PRO A 173 -13.87 -2.54 15.67
N ASP A 174 -14.53 -2.36 14.51
CA ASP A 174 -13.92 -2.64 13.19
C ASP A 174 -13.03 -1.47 12.75
N LEU A 175 -11.71 -1.71 12.69
CA LEU A 175 -10.71 -0.71 12.32
C LEU A 175 -10.11 -0.95 10.92
N ARG A 176 -10.66 -1.86 10.12
CA ARG A 176 -10.13 -2.15 8.76
C ARG A 176 -10.13 -0.93 7.87
N SER A 177 -11.14 -0.08 8.00
CA SER A 177 -11.26 1.16 7.23
C SER A 177 -10.17 2.18 7.54
N TRP A 178 -9.35 1.97 8.59
CA TRP A 178 -8.28 2.89 9.00
C TRP A 178 -6.89 2.40 8.61
N ARG A 179 -6.77 1.14 8.15
CA ARG A 179 -5.54 0.52 7.62
C ARG A 179 -4.27 0.86 8.39
N LEU A 180 -4.35 0.74 9.70
CA LEU A 180 -3.23 1.02 10.59
C LEU A 180 -2.18 -0.08 10.45
N ASP A 181 -0.91 0.33 10.34
CA ASP A 181 0.23 -0.55 10.47
C ASP A 181 0.99 -0.21 11.75
N LEU A 182 0.91 -1.11 12.73
CA LEU A 182 1.52 -0.97 14.05
C LEU A 182 2.74 -1.89 14.23
N ARG A 183 3.28 -2.43 13.13
CA ARG A 183 4.40 -3.38 13.14
C ARG A 183 5.79 -2.72 13.28
N ALA A 184 5.84 -1.39 13.36
CA ALA A 184 7.07 -0.58 13.45
C ALA A 184 8.17 -0.98 12.44
N GLN A 185 7.78 -1.44 11.25
CA GLN A 185 8.69 -1.99 10.24
C GLN A 185 9.33 -0.94 9.35
N ASP A 186 8.74 0.25 9.29
CA ASP A 186 9.15 1.33 8.42
C ASP A 186 8.95 2.68 9.11
N PRO A 187 9.58 3.77 8.63
CA PRO A 187 9.51 5.06 9.30
C PRO A 187 8.09 5.58 9.57
N ALA A 188 7.11 5.24 8.71
CA ALA A 188 5.73 5.66 8.89
C ALA A 188 5.06 4.93 10.07
N SER A 189 5.11 3.59 10.08
CA SER A 189 4.59 2.79 11.19
C SER A 189 5.32 3.08 12.51
N GLN A 190 6.64 3.31 12.47
CA GLN A 190 7.44 3.69 13.65
C GLN A 190 7.00 5.02 14.25
N ARG A 191 6.72 6.02 13.42
CA ARG A 191 6.23 7.33 13.88
C ARG A 191 4.86 7.22 14.53
N LEU A 192 3.95 6.45 13.92
CA LEU A 192 2.62 6.21 14.46
C LEU A 192 2.69 5.51 15.82
N VAL A 193 3.43 4.40 15.91
CA VAL A 193 3.58 3.63 17.15
C VAL A 193 4.25 4.45 18.25
N SER A 194 5.32 5.18 17.93
CA SER A 194 5.99 6.09 18.89
C SER A 194 5.02 7.14 19.43
N ALA A 195 4.18 7.71 18.58
CA ALA A 195 3.23 8.73 18.99
C ALA A 195 2.14 8.16 19.92
N LEU A 196 1.66 6.95 19.67
CA LEU A 196 0.70 6.26 20.54
C LEU A 196 1.32 5.93 21.89
N LEU A 197 2.52 5.36 21.88
CA LEU A 197 3.25 4.97 23.10
C LEU A 197 3.55 6.14 24.05
N ARG A 198 3.84 7.32 23.51
CA ARG A 198 4.09 8.54 24.31
C ARG A 198 2.87 9.07 25.05
N GLN A 199 1.67 8.59 24.74
CA GLN A 199 0.46 9.06 25.43
C GLN A 199 0.32 8.50 26.85
N GLU A 200 1.21 7.60 27.29
CA GLU A 200 1.18 6.90 28.60
C GLU A 200 -0.17 6.23 28.93
N ALA A 201 -1.04 6.10 27.94
CA ALA A 201 -2.36 5.49 28.03
C ALA A 201 -2.29 4.01 27.63
N ASP A 202 -3.27 3.23 28.10
CA ASP A 202 -3.47 1.88 27.58
C ASP A 202 -3.63 1.96 26.05
N CYS A 203 -2.74 1.29 25.32
CA CYS A 203 -2.73 1.23 23.85
C CYS A 203 -3.25 -0.13 23.36
N SER A 204 -4.18 -0.73 24.11
CA SER A 204 -4.89 -1.94 23.71
C SER A 204 -5.81 -1.68 22.51
N PHE A 205 -6.25 -2.75 21.86
CA PHE A 205 -7.21 -2.66 20.76
C PHE A 205 -8.51 -1.95 21.17
N ALA A 206 -8.93 -2.12 22.43
CA ALA A 206 -10.17 -1.54 22.97
C ALA A 206 -10.13 -0.01 23.07
N THR A 207 -8.95 0.59 23.27
CA THR A 207 -8.80 2.05 23.43
C THR A 207 -8.34 2.74 22.15
N LEU A 208 -7.74 1.99 21.21
CA LEU A 208 -7.09 2.51 20.01
C LEU A 208 -8.00 3.44 19.17
N GLU A 209 -9.26 3.05 18.99
CA GLU A 209 -10.23 3.87 18.24
C GLU A 209 -10.39 5.27 18.88
N SER A 210 -10.54 5.30 20.20
CA SER A 210 -10.74 6.55 20.95
C SER A 210 -9.49 7.43 20.94
N GLN A 211 -8.30 6.83 21.01
CA GLN A 211 -7.03 7.54 20.97
C GLN A 211 -6.83 8.23 19.63
N ILE A 212 -7.03 7.51 18.52
CA ILE A 212 -6.90 8.10 17.18
C ILE A 212 -7.98 9.15 16.94
N LYS A 213 -9.23 8.93 17.40
CA LYS A 213 -10.28 9.95 17.32
C LYS A 213 -9.91 11.23 18.07
N SER A 214 -9.15 11.14 19.15
CA SER A 214 -8.66 12.32 19.88
C SER A 214 -7.52 13.05 19.16
N GLN A 215 -6.74 12.36 18.32
CA GLN A 215 -5.58 12.90 17.59
C GLN A 215 -5.52 12.36 16.14
N PRO A 216 -6.50 12.67 15.27
CA PRO A 216 -6.67 11.99 13.98
C PRO A 216 -5.58 12.29 12.96
N GLU A 217 -5.14 13.52 12.93
CA GLU A 217 -3.75 13.97 12.85
C GLU A 217 -2.63 12.91 12.76
N LEU A 218 -2.58 11.89 13.62
CA LEU A 218 -1.60 10.80 13.54
C LEU A 218 -1.65 10.02 12.21
N LEU A 219 -2.81 9.94 11.57
CA LEU A 219 -3.03 9.26 10.30
C LEU A 219 -2.51 10.04 9.09
N SER A 220 -2.23 11.35 9.25
CA SER A 220 -1.91 12.28 8.16
C SER A 220 -0.56 12.97 8.38
N ALA A 221 0.45 12.21 8.83
CA ALA A 221 1.76 12.73 9.23
C ALA A 221 2.62 13.26 8.06
N TRP A 222 2.52 12.61 6.89
CA TRP A 222 3.19 12.93 5.62
C TRP A 222 2.36 12.31 4.49
N PRO A 223 2.32 12.88 3.27
CA PRO A 223 1.66 12.22 2.15
C PRO A 223 2.31 10.87 1.85
N ALA A 224 1.51 9.82 1.82
CA ALA A 224 1.96 8.50 1.39
C ALA A 224 2.12 8.44 -0.14
N CYS A 225 1.40 9.29 -0.88
CA CYS A 225 1.48 9.38 -2.32
C CYS A 225 1.59 10.84 -2.78
N LEU A 226 2.54 11.12 -3.67
CA LEU A 226 2.65 12.37 -4.41
C LEU A 226 2.19 12.11 -5.85
N GLU A 227 1.06 12.68 -6.25
CA GLU A 227 0.61 12.66 -7.64
C GLU A 227 1.10 13.94 -8.32
N LEU A 228 2.06 13.79 -9.24
CA LEU A 228 2.67 14.87 -9.99
C LEU A 228 2.11 14.88 -11.41
N GLU A 229 1.41 15.94 -11.76
CA GLU A 229 1.09 16.24 -13.14
C GLU A 229 2.26 17.03 -13.74
N LEU A 230 3.02 16.40 -14.64
CA LEU A 230 4.23 17.02 -15.22
C LEU A 230 3.91 17.99 -16.35
N CYS A 231 2.83 17.74 -17.09
CA CYS A 231 2.34 18.64 -18.12
C CYS A 231 0.84 18.52 -18.28
N THR A 232 0.22 19.51 -18.91
CA THR A 232 -1.22 19.52 -19.21
C THR A 232 -1.55 18.89 -20.57
N ASN A 233 -0.54 18.68 -21.43
CA ASN A 233 -0.67 18.14 -22.77
C ASN A 233 -1.08 16.66 -22.75
N ARG A 234 -1.79 16.24 -23.80
CA ARG A 234 -2.20 14.83 -24.00
C ARG A 234 -2.04 14.44 -25.46
N PRO A 235 -1.78 13.15 -25.76
CA PRO A 235 -1.76 12.66 -27.13
C PRO A 235 -3.18 12.51 -27.72
N VAL A 236 -4.21 12.41 -26.87
CA VAL A 236 -5.61 12.18 -27.25
C VAL A 236 -6.59 12.88 -26.31
N ASP A 237 -7.81 13.19 -26.78
CA ASP A 237 -8.89 13.77 -25.99
C ASP A 237 -9.88 12.68 -25.53
N ALA A 238 -9.43 11.78 -24.66
CA ALA A 238 -10.23 10.64 -24.26
C ALA A 238 -11.53 11.03 -23.53
N LYS A 239 -12.68 10.44 -23.90
CA LYS A 239 -14.02 10.79 -23.40
C LYS A 239 -14.17 10.68 -21.88
N TYR A 240 -13.42 9.77 -21.26
CA TYR A 240 -13.43 9.52 -19.81
C TYR A 240 -12.48 10.44 -19.03
N ARG A 241 -11.87 11.40 -19.72
CA ARG A 241 -11.16 12.52 -19.10
C ARG A 241 -11.86 13.81 -19.49
N LEU A 242 -11.71 14.83 -18.66
CA LEU A 242 -12.23 16.14 -19.01
C LEU A 242 -11.38 16.76 -20.11
N SER A 243 -12.00 17.42 -21.07
CA SER A 243 -11.28 18.08 -22.15
C SER A 243 -10.45 19.25 -21.64
N ALA A 244 -9.37 19.59 -22.37
CA ALA A 244 -8.55 20.77 -22.06
C ALA A 244 -9.39 22.07 -22.03
N THR A 245 -10.42 22.15 -22.89
CA THR A 245 -11.36 23.28 -22.96
C THR A 245 -12.31 23.36 -21.76
N GLN A 246 -12.68 22.24 -21.14
CA GLN A 246 -13.48 22.23 -19.91
C GLN A 246 -12.69 22.79 -18.71
N TRP A 247 -11.35 22.74 -18.76
CA TRP A 247 -10.48 23.17 -17.65
C TRP A 247 -9.63 24.40 -17.94
N ASN A 248 -9.65 24.95 -19.16
CA ASN A 248 -8.81 26.10 -19.54
C ASN A 248 -7.40 25.99 -18.95
N ALA A 249 -6.85 24.77 -18.94
CA ALA A 249 -5.57 24.50 -18.33
C ALA A 249 -4.50 25.15 -19.22
N PRO A 250 -3.62 26.01 -18.69
CA PRO A 250 -2.55 26.58 -19.49
C PRO A 250 -1.64 25.45 -19.97
N ASP A 251 -1.11 25.57 -21.19
CA ASP A 251 0.01 24.73 -21.63
C ASP A 251 1.18 25.00 -20.68
N GLN A 252 1.54 24.00 -19.89
CA GLN A 252 2.52 24.16 -18.84
C GLN A 252 3.31 22.87 -18.63
N LEU A 253 4.59 23.05 -18.33
CA LEU A 253 5.54 22.01 -17.99
C LEU A 253 6.08 22.25 -16.58
N MET A 254 6.20 21.21 -15.79
CA MET A 254 6.89 21.24 -14.50
C MET A 254 8.39 21.43 -14.72
N SER A 255 9.01 22.41 -14.08
CA SER A 255 10.44 22.66 -14.28
C SER A 255 11.31 21.62 -13.57
N MET A 256 12.48 21.31 -14.14
CA MET A 256 13.47 20.46 -13.46
C MET A 256 13.95 21.04 -12.14
N ASP A 257 14.04 22.37 -12.02
CA ASP A 257 14.36 23.04 -10.76
C ASP A 257 13.31 22.72 -9.67
N PHE A 258 12.03 22.61 -10.06
CA PHE A 258 10.98 22.20 -9.13
C PHE A 258 11.15 20.75 -8.71
N VAL A 259 11.39 19.84 -9.67
CA VAL A 259 11.61 18.41 -9.41
C VAL A 259 12.80 18.20 -8.48
N ALA A 260 13.92 18.89 -8.73
CA ALA A 260 15.10 18.81 -7.89
C ALA A 260 14.81 19.24 -6.44
N ARG A 261 14.10 20.37 -6.24
CA ARG A 261 13.67 20.81 -4.90
C ARG A 261 12.74 19.81 -4.22
N LEU A 262 11.86 19.15 -4.97
CA LEU A 262 10.96 18.13 -4.44
C LEU A 262 11.74 16.89 -3.99
N CYS A 263 12.74 16.47 -4.75
CA CYS A 263 13.66 15.38 -4.41
C CYS A 263 14.45 15.70 -3.13
N GLU A 264 14.97 16.91 -3.00
CA GLU A 264 15.66 17.39 -1.78
C GLU A 264 14.74 17.33 -0.56
N GLN A 265 13.52 17.87 -0.68
CA GLN A 265 12.53 17.85 0.40
C GLN A 265 12.07 16.44 0.76
N SER A 266 12.06 15.52 -0.20
CA SER A 266 11.73 14.12 0.05
C SER A 266 12.85 13.38 0.79
N ASN A 267 14.08 13.91 0.82
CA ASN A 267 15.18 13.41 1.65
C ASN A 267 15.32 14.12 3.01
N ASP A 268 14.48 15.11 3.31
CA ASP A 268 14.43 15.81 4.61
C ASP A 268 14.13 14.83 5.76
N SER A 269 14.64 15.10 6.96
CA SER A 269 14.43 14.25 8.14
C SER A 269 12.96 14.17 8.60
N ARG A 270 12.12 15.12 8.19
CA ARG A 270 10.67 15.15 8.42
C ARG A 270 9.89 14.29 7.42
N ALA A 271 10.49 13.97 6.27
CA ALA A 271 9.85 13.21 5.22
C ALA A 271 9.69 11.75 5.64
N LEU A 272 8.54 11.17 5.28
CA LEU A 272 8.30 9.74 5.39
C LEU A 272 8.35 9.11 3.99
N PRO A 273 8.61 7.81 3.90
CA PRO A 273 8.62 7.15 2.62
C PRO A 273 7.27 7.28 1.90
N CYS A 274 7.30 7.53 0.60
CA CYS A 274 6.12 7.74 -0.23
C CYS A 274 6.27 7.12 -1.62
N SER A 275 5.15 6.97 -2.32
CA SER A 275 5.08 6.65 -3.74
C SER A 275 4.91 7.95 -4.55
N VAL A 276 5.51 8.04 -5.73
CA VAL A 276 5.30 9.15 -6.66
C VAL A 276 4.58 8.62 -7.90
N ILE A 277 3.43 9.20 -8.22
CA ILE A 277 2.69 8.92 -9.45
C ILE A 277 2.92 10.09 -10.41
N LEU A 278 3.54 9.81 -11.55
CA LEU A 278 3.62 10.71 -12.69
C LEU A 278 2.37 10.47 -13.53
N GLY A 279 1.38 11.35 -13.38
CA GLY A 279 0.03 11.12 -13.90
C GLY A 279 -0.79 12.41 -13.90
N GLY A 280 -2.02 12.33 -13.40
CA GLY A 280 -2.96 13.45 -13.43
C GLY A 280 -3.76 13.54 -14.73
N GLN A 281 -4.02 14.76 -15.17
CA GLN A 281 -4.85 15.02 -16.35
C GLN A 281 -4.05 14.95 -17.65
N GLY A 282 -2.80 15.40 -17.70
CA GLY A 282 -1.92 15.23 -18.87
C GLY A 282 -1.30 13.84 -19.05
N ASP A 283 -0.47 13.71 -20.09
CA ASP A 283 0.40 12.54 -20.31
C ASP A 283 1.85 12.89 -19.97
N PRO A 284 2.45 12.29 -18.93
CA PRO A 284 3.83 12.56 -18.52
C PRO A 284 4.86 12.28 -19.63
N LEU A 285 4.56 11.40 -20.60
CA LEU A 285 5.48 11.11 -21.71
C LEU A 285 5.65 12.26 -22.70
N LEU A 286 4.82 13.30 -22.62
CA LEU A 286 4.96 14.51 -23.42
C LEU A 286 5.90 15.54 -22.75
N HIS A 287 6.36 15.29 -21.53
CA HIS A 287 7.38 16.13 -20.91
C HIS A 287 8.75 15.86 -21.54
N PRO A 288 9.47 16.88 -22.06
CA PRO A 288 10.73 16.67 -22.78
C PRO A 288 11.84 16.04 -21.92
N GLU A 289 11.77 16.22 -20.60
CA GLU A 289 12.77 15.73 -19.64
C GLU A 289 12.26 14.53 -18.81
N ILE A 290 11.21 13.83 -19.25
CA ILE A 290 10.58 12.74 -18.48
C ILE A 290 11.56 11.66 -18.02
N GLU A 291 12.50 11.25 -18.88
CA GLU A 291 13.50 10.23 -18.53
C GLU A 291 14.36 10.69 -17.35
N GLU A 292 14.80 11.95 -17.35
CA GLU A 292 15.62 12.52 -16.30
C GLU A 292 14.83 12.73 -15.00
N ILE A 293 13.57 13.14 -15.09
CA ILE A 293 12.66 13.24 -13.93
C ILE A 293 12.55 11.87 -13.23
N VAL A 294 12.28 10.81 -14.00
CA VAL A 294 12.18 9.44 -13.44
C VAL A 294 13.51 9.02 -12.82
N ARG A 295 14.65 9.32 -13.45
CA ARG A 295 15.99 9.06 -12.89
C ARG A 295 16.20 9.73 -11.54
N GLN A 296 15.87 11.02 -11.42
CA GLN A 296 16.07 11.77 -10.17
C GLN A 296 15.18 11.25 -9.04
N LEU A 297 13.91 10.98 -9.33
CA LEU A 297 12.98 10.45 -8.33
C LEU A 297 13.43 9.08 -7.80
N LEU A 298 13.94 8.20 -8.67
CA LEU A 298 14.45 6.89 -8.26
C LEU A 298 15.77 6.96 -7.46
N GLN A 299 16.47 8.09 -7.45
CA GLN A 299 17.66 8.29 -6.61
C GLN A 299 17.31 8.66 -5.16
N VAL A 300 16.08 9.12 -4.90
CA VAL A 300 15.61 9.51 -3.56
C VAL A 300 15.28 8.26 -2.74
N ALA A 301 15.94 8.09 -1.59
CA ALA A 301 15.77 6.88 -0.77
C ALA A 301 14.35 6.73 -0.19
N ASN A 302 13.70 7.85 0.14
CA ASN A 302 12.33 7.86 0.65
C ASN A 302 11.27 7.66 -0.44
N ILE A 303 11.62 7.69 -1.74
CA ILE A 303 10.67 7.35 -2.79
C ILE A 303 10.68 5.83 -2.99
N LYS A 304 9.68 5.14 -2.46
CA LYS A 304 9.56 3.67 -2.52
C LYS A 304 9.22 3.19 -3.94
N LEU A 305 8.46 3.99 -4.67
CA LEU A 305 7.94 3.64 -5.99
C LEU A 305 7.73 4.90 -6.83
N VAL A 306 8.17 4.87 -8.08
CA VAL A 306 7.74 5.79 -9.15
C VAL A 306 6.79 5.06 -10.11
N VAL A 307 5.56 5.54 -10.22
CA VAL A 307 4.55 5.03 -11.16
C VAL A 307 4.42 6.01 -12.30
N LEU A 308 4.45 5.51 -13.53
CA LEU A 308 4.18 6.30 -14.74
C LEU A 308 2.83 5.89 -15.32
N GLU A 309 1.85 6.79 -15.34
CA GLU A 309 0.55 6.55 -15.96
C GLU A 309 0.46 7.25 -17.32
N THR A 310 0.25 6.49 -18.39
CA THR A 310 0.36 7.03 -19.76
C THR A 310 -0.60 6.35 -20.73
N TRP A 311 -0.90 7.02 -21.85
CA TRP A 311 -1.55 6.38 -23.00
C TRP A 311 -0.56 5.63 -23.90
N ALA A 312 0.76 5.83 -23.71
CA ALA A 312 1.82 5.22 -24.50
C ALA A 312 1.72 5.46 -26.02
N LEU A 313 1.17 6.61 -26.42
CA LEU A 313 1.02 7.01 -27.83
C LEU A 313 2.17 7.87 -28.35
N ALA A 314 3.05 8.34 -27.47
CA ALA A 314 4.21 9.16 -27.79
C ALA A 314 5.28 9.00 -26.69
N GLY A 315 6.54 9.30 -27.01
CA GLY A 315 7.60 9.40 -26.00
C GLY A 315 8.02 8.09 -25.32
N THR A 316 7.70 6.93 -25.89
CA THR A 316 7.92 5.61 -25.27
C THR A 316 9.34 5.03 -25.46
N ALA A 317 10.10 5.55 -26.43
CA ALA A 317 11.35 4.94 -26.91
C ALA A 317 12.45 4.75 -25.84
N TRP A 318 12.43 5.55 -24.77
CA TRP A 318 13.43 5.47 -23.69
C TRP A 318 13.09 4.41 -22.63
N ILE A 319 11.82 4.00 -22.51
CA ILE A 319 11.31 3.22 -21.37
C ILE A 319 11.97 1.84 -21.28
N ARG A 320 12.01 1.10 -22.39
CA ARG A 320 12.61 -0.24 -22.37
C ARG A 320 14.12 -0.20 -22.08
N PRO A 321 14.95 0.59 -22.81
CA PRO A 321 16.37 0.72 -22.48
C PRO A 321 16.62 1.21 -21.06
N PHE A 322 15.69 1.99 -20.50
CA PHE A 322 15.74 2.45 -19.12
C PHE A 322 15.56 1.28 -18.15
N ILE A 323 14.48 0.50 -18.27
CA ILE A 323 14.17 -0.65 -17.39
C ILE A 323 15.29 -1.70 -17.45
N GLU A 324 15.81 -2.00 -18.64
CA GLU A 324 16.89 -2.99 -18.81
C GLU A 324 18.14 -2.62 -17.99
N LYS A 325 18.42 -1.33 -17.84
CA LYS A 325 19.57 -0.79 -17.09
C LYS A 325 19.31 -0.58 -15.60
N MET A 326 18.07 -0.73 -15.13
CA MET A 326 17.75 -0.57 -13.72
C MET A 326 18.36 -1.70 -12.88
N SER A 327 18.98 -1.32 -11.76
CA SER A 327 19.46 -2.27 -10.76
C SER A 327 18.30 -2.91 -9.99
N ASP A 328 17.27 -2.13 -9.69
CA ASP A 328 16.06 -2.56 -8.99
C ASP A 328 14.79 -2.10 -9.73
N PRO A 329 14.31 -2.88 -10.71
CA PRO A 329 13.08 -2.58 -11.44
C PRO A 329 11.83 -2.54 -10.55
N SER A 330 11.87 -3.06 -9.31
CA SER A 330 10.70 -3.05 -8.42
C SER A 330 10.34 -1.64 -7.92
N ARG A 331 11.22 -0.66 -8.07
CA ARG A 331 10.92 0.74 -7.72
C ARG A 331 10.21 1.52 -8.82
N PHE A 332 9.95 0.90 -9.96
CA PHE A 332 9.25 1.51 -11.09
C PHE A 332 8.03 0.68 -11.51
N ALA A 333 6.95 1.37 -11.88
CA ALA A 333 5.80 0.74 -12.49
C ALA A 333 5.25 1.60 -13.64
N LEU A 334 4.72 0.93 -14.65
CA LEU A 334 4.11 1.53 -15.81
C LEU A 334 2.65 1.10 -15.88
N ILE A 335 1.74 2.07 -15.90
CA ILE A 335 0.31 1.85 -16.06
C ILE A 335 -0.09 2.40 -17.43
N ILE A 336 -0.51 1.48 -18.31
CA ILE A 336 -0.98 1.82 -19.66
C ILE A 336 -2.49 1.97 -19.63
N ARG A 337 -2.98 3.17 -19.95
CA ARG A 337 -4.41 3.50 -20.03
C ARG A 337 -4.99 2.91 -21.31
N LEU A 338 -5.68 1.77 -21.19
CA LEU A 338 -6.13 1.00 -22.34
C LEU A 338 -7.66 0.89 -22.44
N ASN A 339 -8.34 0.61 -21.33
CA ASN A 339 -9.81 0.51 -21.20
C ASN A 339 -10.51 -0.59 -22.00
N THR A 340 -9.88 -1.22 -22.98
CA THR A 340 -10.49 -2.26 -23.80
C THR A 340 -9.44 -3.03 -24.59
N ILE A 341 -9.74 -4.26 -24.99
CA ILE A 341 -8.95 -5.03 -25.97
C ILE A 341 -9.53 -4.97 -27.39
N ASP A 342 -10.59 -4.18 -27.59
CA ASP A 342 -11.24 -3.96 -28.88
C ASP A 342 -10.73 -2.65 -29.51
N ALA A 343 -10.20 -2.74 -30.72
CA ALA A 343 -9.59 -1.61 -31.41
C ALA A 343 -10.59 -0.50 -31.78
N ASP A 344 -11.84 -0.86 -32.09
CA ASP A 344 -12.88 0.08 -32.51
C ASP A 344 -13.41 0.83 -31.28
N LEU A 345 -13.66 0.13 -30.18
CA LEU A 345 -14.01 0.74 -28.90
C LEU A 345 -12.87 1.59 -28.33
N TYR A 346 -11.61 1.17 -28.51
CA TYR A 346 -10.45 1.96 -28.11
C TYR A 346 -10.45 3.31 -28.83
N ALA A 347 -10.57 3.29 -30.15
CA ALA A 347 -10.64 4.49 -30.99
C ALA A 347 -11.80 5.41 -30.58
N GLU A 348 -12.96 4.82 -30.26
CA GLU A 348 -14.13 5.57 -29.80
C GLU A 348 -13.92 6.25 -28.44
N LEU A 349 -13.41 5.51 -27.44
CA LEU A 349 -13.20 6.02 -26.09
C LEU A 349 -12.07 7.07 -26.04
N HIS A 350 -11.02 6.89 -26.85
CA HIS A 350 -9.86 7.78 -26.89
C HIS A 350 -10.01 8.91 -27.92
N GLN A 351 -11.03 8.88 -28.77
CA GLN A 351 -11.23 9.84 -29.86
C GLN A 351 -10.01 9.93 -30.79
N CYS A 352 -9.49 8.77 -31.21
CA CYS A 352 -8.30 8.67 -32.05
C CYS A 352 -8.50 7.69 -33.21
N GLU A 353 -7.52 7.60 -34.10
CA GLU A 353 -7.55 6.64 -35.20
C GLU A 353 -7.36 5.22 -34.67
N ARG A 354 -8.11 4.27 -35.25
CA ARG A 354 -8.03 2.84 -34.92
C ARG A 354 -6.61 2.26 -34.92
N ALA A 355 -5.74 2.74 -35.82
CA ALA A 355 -4.36 2.29 -35.91
C ALA A 355 -3.55 2.55 -34.63
N ARG A 356 -3.92 3.56 -33.84
CA ARG A 356 -3.27 3.90 -32.56
C ARG A 356 -3.37 2.78 -31.53
N PHE A 357 -4.40 1.95 -31.60
CA PHE A 357 -4.51 0.78 -30.73
C PHE A 357 -3.35 -0.20 -30.97
N SER A 358 -2.98 -0.43 -32.23
CA SER A 358 -1.86 -1.30 -32.58
C SER A 358 -0.54 -0.76 -32.03
N ASP A 359 -0.29 0.56 -32.11
CA ASP A 359 0.92 1.17 -31.56
C ASP A 359 1.07 0.88 -30.04
N VAL A 360 -0.03 1.00 -29.28
CA VAL A 360 -0.03 0.73 -27.83
C VAL A 360 0.18 -0.76 -27.55
N MET A 361 -0.48 -1.64 -28.30
CA MET A 361 -0.35 -3.08 -28.11
C MET A 361 1.04 -3.60 -28.49
N ASP A 362 1.65 -3.03 -29.53
CA ASP A 362 3.03 -3.34 -29.94
C ASP A 362 4.02 -2.90 -28.86
N PHE A 363 3.82 -1.72 -28.26
CA PHE A 363 4.62 -1.26 -27.15
C PHE A 363 4.48 -2.15 -25.90
N ILE A 364 3.26 -2.58 -25.57
CA ILE A 364 3.04 -3.55 -24.49
C ILE A 364 3.76 -4.87 -24.80
N ALA A 365 3.64 -5.38 -26.03
CA ALA A 365 4.31 -6.61 -26.45
C ALA A 365 5.83 -6.50 -26.40
N GLU A 366 6.40 -5.33 -26.70
CA GLU A 366 7.83 -5.07 -26.56
C GLU A 366 8.29 -5.20 -25.10
N LEU A 367 7.55 -4.62 -24.16
CA LEU A 367 7.87 -4.67 -22.73
C LEU A 367 7.66 -6.05 -22.11
N GLN A 368 6.78 -6.89 -22.67
CA GLN A 368 6.57 -8.27 -22.25
C GLN A 368 7.81 -9.15 -22.47
N LEU A 369 8.72 -8.75 -23.38
CA LEU A 369 9.96 -9.48 -23.65
C LEU A 369 11.06 -9.23 -22.61
N LEU A 370 10.84 -8.32 -21.66
CA LEU A 370 11.77 -8.09 -20.57
C LEU A 370 11.83 -9.31 -19.65
N ASP A 371 13.03 -9.65 -19.18
CA ASP A 371 13.21 -10.66 -18.14
C ASP A 371 12.73 -10.10 -16.79
N LEU A 372 11.48 -10.40 -16.47
CA LEU A 372 10.80 -9.96 -15.25
C LEU A 372 10.97 -10.94 -14.08
N ASP A 373 11.65 -12.07 -14.26
CA ASP A 373 11.77 -13.11 -13.22
C ASP A 373 12.54 -12.61 -11.97
N ARG A 374 13.33 -11.54 -12.13
CA ARG A 374 14.01 -10.83 -11.03
C ARG A 374 13.12 -9.84 -10.26
N ILE A 375 11.87 -9.63 -10.67
CA ILE A 375 11.02 -8.54 -10.18
C ILE A 375 9.96 -9.10 -9.23
N LYS A 376 10.05 -8.72 -7.96
CA LYS A 376 9.13 -9.16 -6.88
C LYS A 376 7.71 -8.59 -7.00
N ARG A 377 7.44 -7.75 -7.99
CA ARG A 377 6.16 -7.06 -8.20
C ARG A 377 5.89 -6.85 -9.69
N PRO A 378 4.63 -6.73 -10.11
CA PRO A 378 4.35 -6.38 -11.49
C PRO A 378 4.91 -4.99 -11.82
N LEU A 379 5.65 -4.92 -12.92
CA LEU A 379 6.18 -3.68 -13.49
C LEU A 379 5.18 -3.05 -14.47
N LEU A 380 4.50 -3.89 -15.27
CA LEU A 380 3.59 -3.45 -16.32
C LEU A 380 2.13 -3.74 -15.96
N TYR A 381 1.31 -2.70 -15.99
CA TYR A 381 -0.12 -2.77 -15.76
C TYR A 381 -0.88 -2.30 -16.99
N ALA A 382 -1.96 -3.01 -17.33
CA ALA A 382 -2.95 -2.55 -18.30
C ALA A 382 -4.18 -2.07 -17.51
N GLU A 383 -4.45 -0.77 -17.55
CA GLU A 383 -5.59 -0.18 -16.88
C GLU A 383 -6.87 -0.36 -17.71
N PHE A 384 -7.90 -0.84 -17.03
CA PHE A 384 -9.26 -0.95 -17.50
C PHE A 384 -10.17 -0.11 -16.61
N LEU A 385 -10.58 1.06 -17.09
CA LEU A 385 -11.57 1.88 -16.41
C LEU A 385 -12.97 1.29 -16.66
N ARG A 386 -13.69 0.92 -15.59
CA ARG A 386 -15.02 0.33 -15.72
C ARG A 386 -16.05 1.37 -16.15
N LEU A 387 -16.48 1.26 -17.40
CA LEU A 387 -17.50 2.08 -18.04
C LEU A 387 -18.64 1.18 -18.51
N LYS A 388 -19.86 1.72 -18.64
CA LYS A 388 -20.97 0.93 -19.19
C LYS A 388 -20.69 0.36 -20.59
N GLN A 389 -19.85 1.04 -21.36
CA GLN A 389 -19.50 0.69 -22.74
C GLN A 389 -18.58 -0.53 -22.84
N ASN A 390 -17.83 -0.86 -21.79
CA ASN A 390 -16.82 -1.92 -21.81
C ASN A 390 -17.02 -2.98 -20.72
N ASP A 391 -17.94 -2.82 -19.77
CA ASP A 391 -18.06 -3.69 -18.58
C ASP A 391 -18.19 -5.20 -18.91
N ASP A 392 -18.80 -5.54 -20.05
CA ASP A 392 -18.92 -6.90 -20.56
C ASP A 392 -17.58 -7.54 -20.99
N GLN A 393 -16.53 -6.72 -21.16
CA GLN A 393 -15.19 -7.16 -21.56
C GLN A 393 -14.27 -7.47 -20.38
N ILE A 394 -14.66 -7.25 -19.12
CA ILE A 394 -13.77 -7.39 -17.95
C ILE A 394 -13.10 -8.76 -17.91
N ASP A 395 -13.86 -9.84 -18.05
CA ASP A 395 -13.34 -11.21 -17.98
C ASP A 395 -12.34 -11.50 -19.11
N ALA A 396 -12.68 -11.06 -20.33
CA ALA A 396 -11.83 -11.22 -21.50
C ALA A 396 -10.53 -10.41 -21.37
N PHE A 397 -10.60 -9.18 -20.84
CA PHE A 397 -9.46 -8.32 -20.56
C PHE A 397 -8.51 -8.95 -19.54
N TYR A 398 -9.06 -9.44 -18.41
CA TYR A 398 -8.28 -10.14 -17.38
C TYR A 398 -7.55 -11.34 -17.94
N LYS A 399 -8.27 -12.21 -18.67
CA LYS A 399 -7.70 -13.41 -19.27
C LYS A 399 -6.58 -13.05 -20.24
N TYR A 400 -6.80 -12.07 -21.11
CA TYR A 400 -5.85 -11.67 -22.13
C TYR A 400 -4.49 -11.27 -21.53
N PHE A 401 -4.48 -10.44 -20.49
CA PHE A 401 -3.24 -9.90 -19.92
C PHE A 401 -2.58 -10.81 -18.88
N ARG A 402 -3.35 -11.55 -18.08
CA ARG A 402 -2.77 -12.54 -17.13
C ARG A 402 -1.92 -13.60 -17.83
N GLU A 403 -2.30 -14.02 -19.03
CA GLU A 403 -1.55 -14.98 -19.85
C GLU A 403 -0.25 -14.39 -20.45
N ARG A 404 -0.02 -13.07 -20.30
CA ARG A 404 1.05 -12.33 -20.99
C ARG A 404 1.96 -11.53 -20.05
N ASN A 405 2.06 -11.91 -18.78
CA ASN A 405 2.88 -11.21 -17.77
C ASN A 405 2.58 -9.71 -17.63
N VAL A 406 1.33 -9.30 -17.89
CA VAL A 406 0.85 -7.93 -17.67
C VAL A 406 -0.23 -7.98 -16.63
N GLN A 407 -0.12 -7.16 -15.59
CA GLN A 407 -1.09 -7.14 -14.51
C GLN A 407 -2.31 -6.30 -14.92
N PRO A 408 -3.52 -6.87 -15.02
CA PRO A 408 -4.72 -6.06 -15.23
C PRO A 408 -4.97 -5.20 -13.98
N LEU A 409 -5.24 -3.91 -14.19
CA LEU A 409 -5.64 -2.96 -13.15
C LEU A 409 -7.06 -2.45 -13.46
N ILE A 410 -7.99 -2.66 -12.55
CA ILE A 410 -9.38 -2.22 -12.75
C ILE A 410 -9.59 -0.89 -12.04
N GLY A 411 -9.76 0.16 -12.83
CA GLY A 411 -10.02 1.51 -12.37
C GLY A 411 -11.52 1.77 -12.17
N LYS A 412 -11.84 2.64 -11.21
CA LYS A 412 -13.18 3.22 -11.05
C LYS A 412 -13.28 4.49 -11.88
N TYR A 413 -14.32 4.60 -12.71
CA TYR A 413 -14.61 5.85 -13.40
C TYR A 413 -14.99 6.94 -12.40
N ASN A 414 -14.29 8.07 -12.45
CA ASN A 414 -14.63 9.28 -11.71
C ASN A 414 -15.35 10.28 -12.64
N PRO A 415 -16.68 10.46 -12.50
CA PRO A 415 -17.45 11.36 -13.37
C PRO A 415 -17.05 12.83 -13.27
N ARG A 416 -16.40 13.25 -12.19
CA ARG A 416 -15.92 14.63 -12.03
C ARG A 416 -14.67 14.90 -12.83
N LEU A 417 -13.92 13.84 -13.14
CA LEU A 417 -12.69 13.89 -13.90
C LEU A 417 -12.86 13.46 -15.36
N GLY A 418 -14.10 13.18 -15.80
CA GLY A 418 -14.45 12.79 -17.17
C GLY A 418 -15.72 13.43 -17.72
N SER A 419 -16.20 12.97 -18.88
CA SER A 419 -17.44 13.43 -19.49
C SER A 419 -18.69 13.03 -18.69
N ALA A 420 -19.66 13.95 -18.60
CA ALA A 420 -20.99 13.67 -18.04
C ALA A 420 -21.78 12.63 -18.86
N ASP A 421 -21.42 12.40 -20.12
CA ASP A 421 -22.08 11.45 -21.01
C ASP A 421 -21.65 9.99 -20.74
N LEU A 422 -20.56 9.80 -19.99
CA LEU A 422 -20.10 8.49 -19.56
C LEU A 422 -20.67 8.16 -18.18
N GLN A 423 -20.93 6.88 -17.97
CA GLN A 423 -21.50 6.37 -16.73
C GLN A 423 -20.63 5.23 -16.22
N ALA A 424 -20.38 5.24 -14.90
CA ALA A 424 -19.84 4.08 -14.21
C ALA A 424 -20.78 2.88 -14.42
N ALA A 425 -20.19 1.70 -14.60
CA ALA A 425 -20.96 0.47 -14.76
C ALA A 425 -21.76 0.12 -13.49
N LEU A 426 -21.16 0.34 -12.32
CA LEU A 426 -21.71 0.07 -11.01
C LEU A 426 -21.35 1.19 -10.03
N ASP A 427 -22.28 1.51 -9.12
CA ASP A 427 -21.95 2.30 -7.94
C ASP A 427 -21.27 1.39 -6.91
N LEU A 428 -19.97 1.63 -6.69
CA LEU A 428 -19.16 0.89 -5.73
C LEU A 428 -18.99 1.64 -4.41
N SER A 429 -19.74 2.73 -4.20
CA SER A 429 -19.65 3.54 -2.99
C SER A 429 -20.07 2.75 -1.75
N PRO A 430 -19.27 2.74 -0.67
CA PRO A 430 -19.64 2.10 0.57
C PRO A 430 -20.92 2.71 1.16
N LEU A 431 -21.67 1.88 1.89
CA LEU A 431 -22.92 2.27 2.55
C LEU A 431 -22.72 3.37 3.59
N ILE A 432 -21.58 3.36 4.29
CA ILE A 432 -21.23 4.34 5.32
C ILE A 432 -20.02 5.11 4.82
N ARG A 433 -20.13 6.44 4.78
CA ARG A 433 -19.01 7.33 4.49
C ARG A 433 -18.24 7.65 5.77
N ASP A 434 -17.01 7.18 5.85
CA ASP A 434 -16.04 7.55 6.88
C ASP A 434 -15.22 8.77 6.38
N PHE A 435 -13.98 8.94 6.82
CA PHE A 435 -13.08 9.96 6.30
C PHE A 435 -12.54 9.63 4.89
N CYS A 436 -12.13 10.69 4.17
CA CYS A 436 -11.59 10.55 2.83
C CYS A 436 -10.11 10.16 2.85
N TRP A 437 -9.79 9.00 2.28
CA TRP A 437 -8.42 8.49 2.19
C TRP A 437 -7.48 9.39 1.39
N HIS A 438 -7.97 10.01 0.32
CA HIS A 438 -7.18 10.96 -0.47
C HIS A 438 -6.75 12.18 0.35
N LEU A 439 -7.61 12.70 1.24
CA LEU A 439 -7.23 13.83 2.11
C LEU A 439 -6.21 13.43 3.17
N THR A 440 -6.19 12.16 3.57
CA THR A 440 -5.27 11.62 4.59
C THR A 440 -3.89 11.31 4.01
N ARG A 441 -3.80 10.94 2.72
CA ARG A 441 -2.60 10.30 2.15
C ARG A 441 -2.03 10.94 0.91
N ASP A 442 -2.84 11.65 0.11
CA ASP A 442 -2.45 12.00 -1.25
C ASP A 442 -2.24 13.49 -1.41
N ALA A 443 -1.11 13.86 -2.01
CA ALA A 443 -0.82 15.23 -2.42
C ALA A 443 -0.82 15.32 -3.95
N TYR A 444 -1.81 16.01 -4.52
CA TYR A 444 -1.84 16.33 -5.94
C TYR A 444 -1.08 17.63 -6.20
N ILE A 445 -0.10 17.61 -7.10
CA ILE A 445 0.73 18.75 -7.48
C ILE A 445 0.62 18.97 -8.99
N SER A 446 0.11 20.13 -9.36
CA SER A 446 -0.04 20.57 -10.76
C SER A 446 1.32 20.92 -11.40
N PRO A 447 1.39 21.08 -12.75
CA PRO A 447 2.62 21.50 -13.44
C PRO A 447 3.16 22.86 -12.97
N ALA A 448 2.30 23.70 -12.40
CA ALA A 448 2.68 24.99 -11.81
C ALA A 448 3.37 24.89 -10.45
N GLY A 449 3.45 23.70 -9.85
CA GLY A 449 3.89 23.54 -8.47
C GLY A 449 2.84 23.92 -7.44
N MET A 450 1.56 24.00 -7.84
CA MET A 450 0.46 24.21 -6.90
C MET A 450 -0.02 22.87 -6.35
N MET A 451 -0.02 22.73 -5.03
CA MET A 451 -0.62 21.59 -4.33
C MET A 451 -2.06 21.90 -3.95
N THR A 452 -3.00 21.18 -4.55
CA THR A 452 -4.44 21.40 -4.32
C THR A 452 -4.96 20.58 -3.14
N ILE A 453 -6.23 20.79 -2.76
CA ILE A 453 -6.84 19.99 -1.67
C ILE A 453 -6.87 18.51 -2.03
N CYS A 454 -7.23 18.18 -3.26
CA CYS A 454 -7.21 16.82 -3.79
C CYS A 454 -7.34 16.86 -5.32
N LYS A 455 -7.13 15.70 -5.96
CA LYS A 455 -7.25 15.53 -7.42
C LYS A 455 -8.61 15.87 -8.03
N GLN A 456 -9.68 16.02 -7.22
CA GLN A 456 -11.01 16.47 -7.70
C GLN A 456 -11.03 17.95 -8.12
N ASP A 457 -10.01 18.71 -7.73
CA ASP A 457 -9.82 20.10 -8.11
C ASP A 457 -8.35 20.34 -8.46
N PRO A 458 -7.85 19.75 -9.57
CA PRO A 458 -6.43 19.68 -9.88
C PRO A 458 -5.79 21.06 -10.16
N TYR A 459 -6.62 22.08 -10.41
CA TYR A 459 -6.20 23.45 -10.71
C TYR A 459 -6.83 24.49 -9.76
N ALA A 460 -7.22 24.09 -8.55
CA ALA A 460 -7.58 25.00 -7.44
C ALA A 460 -8.73 25.99 -7.74
N ARG A 461 -9.77 25.55 -8.45
CA ARG A 461 -10.94 26.37 -8.79
C ARG A 461 -11.96 26.47 -7.65
N LEU A 462 -12.03 25.44 -6.81
CA LEU A 462 -13.04 25.30 -5.76
C LEU A 462 -12.47 25.63 -4.38
N GLY A 463 -11.17 25.38 -4.16
CA GLY A 463 -10.53 25.61 -2.87
C GLY A 463 -9.13 26.18 -2.97
N PRO A 464 -8.53 26.53 -1.82
CA PRO A 464 -7.15 27.00 -1.75
C PRO A 464 -6.18 25.94 -2.29
N ALA A 465 -5.08 26.43 -2.87
CA ALA A 465 -3.89 25.63 -3.16
C ALA A 465 -2.66 26.28 -2.54
N ALA A 466 -1.71 25.44 -2.14
CA ALA A 466 -0.41 25.88 -1.64
C ALA A 466 0.59 25.97 -2.80
N ASP A 467 1.28 27.10 -2.93
CA ASP A 467 2.33 27.29 -3.94
C ASP A 467 3.67 26.76 -3.41
N LEU A 468 4.11 25.62 -3.94
CA LEU A 468 5.37 24.98 -3.56
C LEU A 468 6.62 25.67 -4.16
N ASN A 469 6.44 26.73 -4.96
CA ASN A 469 7.53 27.63 -5.31
C ASN A 469 7.82 28.65 -4.18
N GLN A 470 6.88 28.83 -3.25
CA GLN A 470 6.97 29.81 -2.16
C GLN A 470 7.12 29.18 -0.77
N MET A 471 6.84 27.88 -0.62
CA MET A 471 6.97 27.17 0.65
C MET A 471 7.36 25.71 0.45
N ASP A 472 7.84 25.06 1.51
CA ASP A 472 8.15 23.63 1.48
C ASP A 472 6.88 22.75 1.54
N LEU A 473 7.02 21.52 1.06
CA LEU A 473 6.00 20.48 0.99
C LEU A 473 5.45 20.15 2.39
N ALA A 474 6.32 20.13 3.41
CA ALA A 474 5.92 19.87 4.78
C ALA A 474 4.91 20.92 5.28
N THR A 475 5.20 22.20 5.06
CA THR A 475 4.34 23.32 5.43
C THR A 475 3.04 23.31 4.64
N ALA A 476 3.13 23.07 3.33
CA ALA A 476 1.96 22.95 2.48
C ALA A 476 1.04 21.81 2.94
N TRP A 477 1.60 20.65 3.28
CA TRP A 477 0.85 19.48 3.73
C TRP A 477 0.15 19.75 5.07
N GLN A 478 0.85 20.40 6.01
CA GLN A 478 0.27 20.82 7.27
C GLN A 478 -0.92 21.78 7.10
N ARG A 479 -0.88 22.67 6.10
CA ARG A 479 -2.03 23.55 5.79
C ARG A 479 -3.23 22.75 5.28
N ASN A 480 -3.00 21.80 4.38
CA ASN A 480 -4.04 20.93 3.83
C ASN A 480 -4.63 19.96 4.86
N ARG A 481 -3.89 19.63 5.92
CA ARG A 481 -4.35 18.77 7.03
C ARG A 481 -5.68 19.21 7.64
N SER A 482 -5.95 20.52 7.67
CA SER A 482 -7.23 21.04 8.16
C SER A 482 -8.45 20.49 7.41
N MET A 483 -8.31 20.17 6.11
CA MET A 483 -9.36 19.54 5.31
C MET A 483 -9.56 18.06 5.71
N PHE A 484 -8.47 17.33 5.94
CA PHE A 484 -8.55 15.98 6.50
C PHE A 484 -9.25 15.97 7.86
N LEU A 485 -8.89 16.87 8.78
CA LEU A 485 -9.50 16.94 10.12
C LEU A 485 -11.01 17.19 10.05
N LYS A 486 -11.47 18.03 9.12
CA LYS A 486 -12.90 18.23 8.85
C LYS A 486 -13.54 16.94 8.33
N SER A 487 -12.93 16.28 7.35
CA SER A 487 -13.42 15.01 6.82
C SER A 487 -13.50 13.92 7.88
N PHE A 488 -12.51 13.84 8.77
CA PHE A 488 -12.47 12.87 9.87
C PHE A 488 -13.60 13.08 10.88
N ARG A 489 -14.03 14.32 11.07
CA ARG A 489 -15.15 14.68 11.96
C ARG A 489 -16.51 14.61 11.25
N GLY A 490 -16.57 14.10 10.01
CA GLY A 490 -17.78 14.06 9.19
C GLY A 490 -18.24 15.44 8.67
N GLN A 491 -17.42 16.48 8.79
CA GLN A 491 -17.73 17.86 8.40
C GLN A 491 -17.41 18.11 6.92
N HIS A 492 -17.87 17.21 6.05
CA HIS A 492 -17.53 17.23 4.62
C HIS A 492 -18.05 18.48 3.89
N GLU A 493 -19.16 19.05 4.36
CA GLU A 493 -19.75 20.29 3.87
C GLU A 493 -18.87 21.53 4.09
N GLN A 494 -17.92 21.45 5.02
CA GLN A 494 -16.98 22.53 5.33
C GLN A 494 -15.69 22.46 4.48
N ILE A 495 -15.61 21.49 3.58
CA ILE A 495 -14.51 21.28 2.66
C ILE A 495 -14.89 21.90 1.31
N PRO A 496 -14.08 22.82 0.74
CA PRO A 496 -14.46 23.55 -0.48
C PRO A 496 -14.62 22.66 -1.72
N VAL A 497 -13.79 21.61 -1.83
CA VAL A 497 -13.99 20.58 -2.85
C VAL A 497 -15.25 19.81 -2.47
N LYS A 498 -16.24 19.73 -3.38
CA LYS A 498 -17.59 19.21 -3.12
C LYS A 498 -17.57 17.75 -2.62
N CYS A 499 -17.15 17.45 -1.40
CA CYS A 499 -16.86 16.07 -0.97
C CYS A 499 -18.11 15.18 -0.98
N LEU A 500 -19.30 15.76 -0.80
CA LEU A 500 -20.54 14.99 -0.70
C LEU A 500 -20.93 14.27 -2.00
N ASP A 501 -20.63 14.86 -3.17
CA ASP A 501 -20.84 14.22 -4.47
C ASP A 501 -19.57 13.53 -5.01
N CYS A 502 -18.55 13.35 -4.16
CA CYS A 502 -17.38 12.53 -4.49
C CYS A 502 -17.65 11.07 -4.10
N ASP A 503 -17.28 10.15 -4.98
CA ASP A 503 -17.40 8.71 -4.78
C ASP A 503 -16.02 8.02 -4.72
N GLU A 504 -14.92 8.76 -4.67
CA GLU A 504 -13.55 8.21 -4.54
C GLU A 504 -13.02 8.25 -3.09
N TRP A 505 -13.82 8.65 -2.11
CA TRP A 505 -13.34 8.87 -0.74
C TRP A 505 -12.77 7.61 -0.05
N TYR A 506 -13.13 6.41 -0.51
CA TYR A 506 -12.68 5.12 0.01
C TYR A 506 -11.59 4.45 -0.83
N THR A 507 -11.24 5.03 -1.99
CA THR A 507 -10.14 4.53 -2.83
C THR A 507 -8.81 5.06 -2.31
N PHE A 508 -7.72 4.33 -2.59
CA PHE A 508 -6.38 4.68 -2.14
C PHE A 508 -5.38 4.32 -3.23
N ASN A 509 -4.28 5.07 -3.27
CA ASN A 509 -3.15 4.85 -4.14
C ASN A 509 -2.04 4.03 -3.44
N PHE A 510 -1.05 3.59 -4.21
CA PHE A 510 0.06 2.68 -3.85
C PHE A 510 0.67 2.88 -2.46
#